data_AF-A0A367ZK13-F1
#
_entry.id   AF-A0A367ZK13-F1
#
_cell.length_a   1.000
_cell.length_b   1.000
_cell.length_c   1.000
_cell.angle_alpha   90.00
_cell.angle_beta   90.00
_cell.angle_gamma   90.00
#
_symmetry.space_group_name_H-M   'P 1'
#
loop_
_entity.id
_entity.type
_entity.pdbx_description
1 polymer ?
#
loop_
_entity_poly.entity_id
_entity_poly.type
_entity_poly.pdbx_seq_one_letter_code
_entity_poly.pdbx_strand_id
1 'polypeptide(L)'
;MWSGLAFFFLATLAAAEPVIVADPELSAAATALLTQARFDEVHALAGAPAPADPRPHRPCHAFYDHVLAGIRSNAARAPIYERLSAGASRPIIRRLTLFQRLFLPLAWLVDRRAHRFQRRGIPIVAGDLMPVAGLPDPTTPPRWRNRLDPAAARQLAADLKAYRRDFWASVRAADFAGAAELSYRVLRQVERLEATAGCHLAMVKHFLESLGLGALHAIRYVEMSQGEVIPLAKAFLAVQLLPFDQTLPLDLEAQALHARGVGIVVNDVPAIPFAAEWEAAHPHRPR
;
A
#
# COMPACT_ATOMS: atom_id res chain seq x y z
N MET A 1 -22.13 8.55 15.04
CA MET A 1 -21.78 7.63 13.93
C MET A 1 -20.29 7.27 13.85
N TRP A 2 -19.38 7.90 14.60
CA TRP A 2 -17.94 7.58 14.59
C TRP A 2 -17.55 6.32 15.40
N SER A 3 -18.39 5.88 16.33
CA SER A 3 -18.12 4.76 17.25
C SER A 3 -18.07 3.39 16.57
N GLY A 4 -18.84 3.15 15.50
CA GLY A 4 -18.81 1.87 14.77
C GLY A 4 -17.57 1.70 13.88
N LEU A 5 -17.03 2.81 13.37
CA LEU A 5 -15.85 2.85 12.51
C LEU A 5 -14.55 2.62 13.30
N ALA A 6 -14.45 3.25 14.48
CA ALA A 6 -13.38 2.99 15.42
C ALA A 6 -13.41 1.52 15.90
N PHE A 7 -14.60 0.96 16.16
CA PHE A 7 -14.73 -0.44 16.57
C PHE A 7 -14.33 -1.43 15.48
N PHE A 8 -14.71 -1.21 14.22
CA PHE A 8 -14.29 -2.07 13.10
C PHE A 8 -12.77 -1.97 12.85
N PHE A 9 -12.19 -0.78 12.96
CA PHE A 9 -10.74 -0.61 12.84
C PHE A 9 -9.99 -1.23 14.01
N LEU A 10 -10.45 -1.05 15.25
CA LEU A 10 -9.89 -1.71 16.43
C LEU A 10 -10.06 -3.24 16.36
N ALA A 11 -11.17 -3.75 15.84
CA ALA A 11 -11.37 -5.18 15.60
C ALA A 11 -10.48 -5.71 14.45
N THR A 12 -10.18 -4.89 13.44
CA THR A 12 -9.23 -5.23 12.37
C THR A 12 -7.78 -5.17 12.86
N LEU A 13 -7.45 -4.20 13.72
CA LEU A 13 -6.17 -4.10 14.43
C LEU A 13 -5.99 -5.28 15.41
N ALA A 14 -7.06 -5.67 16.13
CA ALA A 14 -7.09 -6.83 17.01
C ALA A 14 -7.04 -8.15 16.23
N ALA A 15 -7.68 -8.25 15.07
CA ALA A 15 -7.50 -9.40 14.17
C ALA A 15 -6.13 -9.41 13.48
N ALA A 16 -5.45 -8.26 13.42
CA ALA A 16 -4.05 -8.11 13.02
C ALA A 16 -3.07 -8.29 14.20
N GLU A 17 -3.53 -8.87 15.32
CA GLU A 17 -2.76 -9.07 16.55
C GLU A 17 -1.33 -9.63 16.37
N PRO A 18 -0.98 -10.52 15.41
CA PRO A 18 0.42 -10.92 15.26
C PRO A 18 1.31 -9.90 14.52
N VAL A 19 0.77 -8.83 13.93
CA VAL A 19 1.49 -7.88 13.06
C VAL A 19 1.74 -6.53 13.76
N ILE A 20 0.79 -6.03 14.56
CA ILE A 20 0.92 -4.71 15.24
C ILE A 20 1.43 -4.83 16.68
N VAL A 21 1.23 -5.99 17.33
CA VAL A 21 1.73 -6.24 18.70
C VAL A 21 3.27 -6.42 18.73
N ALA A 22 3.94 -6.50 17.58
CA ALA A 22 5.40 -6.63 17.51
C ALA A 22 6.17 -5.34 17.85
N ASP A 23 5.51 -4.17 17.87
CA ASP A 23 6.10 -2.90 18.33
C ASP A 23 5.12 -2.21 19.32
N PRO A 24 5.30 -2.43 20.63
CA PRO A 24 4.46 -1.84 21.67
C PRO A 24 4.40 -0.31 21.61
N GLU A 25 5.48 0.34 21.16
CA GLU A 25 5.52 1.80 21.02
C GLU A 25 4.66 2.28 19.85
N LEU A 26 4.70 1.59 18.71
CA LEU A 26 3.84 1.90 17.56
C LEU A 26 2.37 1.70 17.91
N SER A 27 2.04 0.60 18.59
CA SER A 27 0.68 0.31 19.05
C SER A 27 0.15 1.35 20.04
N ALA A 28 0.97 1.73 21.03
CA ALA A 28 0.63 2.76 22.01
C ALA A 28 0.47 4.15 21.37
N ALA A 29 1.38 4.54 20.46
CA ALA A 29 1.31 5.82 19.76
C ALA A 29 0.13 5.90 18.79
N ALA A 30 -0.16 4.83 18.05
CA ALA A 30 -1.35 4.74 17.20
C ALA A 30 -2.63 4.85 18.03
N THR A 31 -2.70 4.13 19.16
CA THR A 31 -3.83 4.19 20.08
C THR A 31 -4.00 5.59 20.67
N ALA A 32 -2.92 6.24 21.11
CA ALA A 32 -2.94 7.62 21.60
C ALA A 32 -3.40 8.63 20.53
N LEU A 33 -2.92 8.52 19.28
CA LEU A 33 -3.35 9.37 18.17
C LEU A 33 -4.84 9.20 17.84
N LEU A 34 -5.32 7.96 17.83
CA LEU A 34 -6.72 7.62 17.52
C LEU A 34 -7.67 8.04 18.64
N THR A 35 -7.23 7.98 19.89
CA THR A 35 -8.04 8.33 21.07
C THR A 35 -8.08 9.82 21.36
N GLN A 36 -7.03 10.58 21.04
CA GLN A 36 -6.95 12.00 21.36
C GLN A 36 -7.57 12.93 20.31
N ALA A 37 -8.09 12.41 19.19
CA ALA A 37 -8.69 13.21 18.11
C ALA A 37 -7.85 14.42 17.64
N ARG A 38 -6.51 14.39 17.80
CA ARG A 38 -5.59 15.47 17.39
C ARG A 38 -5.30 15.48 15.89
N PHE A 39 -6.21 14.93 15.08
CA PHE A 39 -6.09 14.84 13.63
C PHE A 39 -5.96 16.21 12.96
N ASP A 40 -6.60 17.22 13.54
CA ASP A 40 -6.56 18.61 13.04
C ASP A 40 -5.15 19.23 13.16
N GLU A 41 -4.38 18.87 14.18
CA GLU A 41 -2.97 19.30 14.33
C GLU A 41 -2.06 18.65 13.27
N VAL A 42 -2.34 17.39 12.89
CA VAL A 42 -1.59 16.67 11.84
C VAL A 42 -1.86 17.27 10.45
N HIS A 43 -3.11 17.67 10.18
CA HIS A 43 -3.48 18.33 8.93
C HIS A 43 -2.91 19.75 8.80
N ALA A 44 -2.82 20.51 9.89
CA ALA A 44 -2.26 21.87 9.88
C ALA A 44 -0.77 21.91 9.50
N LEU A 45 0.00 20.86 9.83
CA LEU A 45 1.42 20.75 9.49
C LEU A 45 1.69 20.38 8.02
N ALA A 46 0.74 19.72 7.35
CA ALA A 46 0.89 19.25 5.97
C ALA A 46 0.40 20.25 4.90
N GLY A 47 -0.10 21.42 5.31
CA GLY A 47 -0.62 22.46 4.41
C GLY A 47 0.45 23.40 3.83
N ALA A 48 1.71 23.30 4.25
CA ALA A 48 2.79 24.13 3.73
C ALA A 48 3.24 23.62 2.33
N PRO A 49 3.35 24.50 1.31
CA PRO A 49 3.85 24.09 0.00
C PRO A 49 5.26 23.53 0.12
N ALA A 50 5.51 22.40 -0.56
CA ALA A 50 6.84 21.80 -0.63
C ALA A 50 7.84 22.81 -1.22
N PRO A 51 8.95 23.13 -0.54
CA PRO A 51 9.96 24.00 -1.10
C PRO A 51 10.67 23.34 -2.28
N ALA A 52 10.94 24.11 -3.34
CA ALA A 52 11.56 23.67 -4.61
C ALA A 52 13.06 23.33 -4.51
N ASP A 53 13.55 22.92 -3.34
CA ASP A 53 14.98 22.72 -3.06
C ASP A 53 15.39 21.25 -3.37
N PRO A 54 16.31 21.01 -4.33
CA PRO A 54 16.66 19.67 -4.81
C PRO A 54 17.62 18.90 -3.88
N ARG A 55 17.83 19.35 -2.64
CA ARG A 55 18.69 18.62 -1.69
C ARG A 55 18.03 17.29 -1.28
N PRO A 56 18.60 16.12 -1.64
CA PRO A 56 17.94 14.81 -1.53
C PRO A 56 17.77 14.26 -0.10
N HIS A 57 17.94 15.09 0.95
CA HIS A 57 18.10 14.63 2.33
C HIS A 57 17.32 15.44 3.38
N ARG A 58 16.33 16.24 2.98
CA ARG A 58 15.43 16.85 3.98
C ARG A 58 14.44 15.80 4.47
N PRO A 59 14.25 15.69 5.80
CA PRO A 59 13.13 14.95 6.37
C PRO A 59 11.83 15.40 5.71
N CYS A 60 11.05 14.44 5.23
CA CYS A 60 9.76 14.69 4.60
C CYS A 60 8.70 13.78 5.19
N HIS A 61 7.44 14.12 4.96
CA HIS A 61 6.29 13.32 5.35
C HIS A 61 5.82 12.49 4.16
N ALA A 62 6.74 11.78 3.51
CA ALA A 62 6.51 11.12 2.23
C ALA A 62 5.34 10.13 2.28
N PHE A 63 5.21 9.34 3.35
CA PHE A 63 4.10 8.40 3.48
C PHE A 63 2.77 9.12 3.69
N TYR A 64 2.75 10.09 4.59
CA TYR A 64 1.55 10.89 4.82
C TYR A 64 1.10 11.62 3.54
N ASP A 65 2.04 12.25 2.84
CA ASP A 65 1.80 12.99 1.60
C ASP A 65 1.32 12.06 0.48
N HIS A 66 1.90 10.86 0.36
CA HIS A 66 1.44 9.84 -0.57
C HIS A 66 -0.01 9.42 -0.29
N VAL A 67 -0.34 9.09 0.96
CA VAL A 67 -1.71 8.70 1.34
C VAL A 67 -2.70 9.85 1.12
N LEU A 68 -2.31 11.08 1.48
CA LEU A 68 -3.12 12.27 1.28
C LEU A 68 -3.35 12.57 -0.21
N ALA A 69 -2.32 12.40 -1.05
CA ALA A 69 -2.45 12.52 -2.50
C ALA A 69 -3.43 11.49 -3.06
N GLY A 70 -3.40 10.25 -2.54
CA GLY A 70 -4.38 9.20 -2.85
C GLY A 70 -5.82 9.60 -2.50
N ILE A 71 -6.04 10.18 -1.31
CA ILE A 71 -7.37 10.68 -0.89
C ILE A 71 -7.85 11.79 -1.83
N ARG A 72 -6.98 12.75 -2.16
CA ARG A 72 -7.30 13.85 -3.07
C ARG A 72 -7.64 13.34 -4.47
N SER A 73 -6.86 12.40 -5.00
CA SER A 73 -7.12 11.75 -6.29
C SER A 73 -8.48 11.05 -6.29
N ASN A 74 -8.76 10.24 -5.27
CA ASN A 74 -10.05 9.56 -5.12
C ASN A 74 -11.23 10.54 -5.05
N ALA A 75 -11.09 11.63 -4.28
CA ALA A 75 -12.12 12.66 -4.19
C ALA A 75 -12.39 13.36 -5.53
N ALA A 76 -11.34 13.67 -6.30
CA ALA A 76 -11.46 14.30 -7.61
C ALA A 76 -12.09 13.36 -8.66
N ARG A 77 -11.77 12.06 -8.60
CA ARG A 77 -12.22 11.05 -9.58
C ARG A 77 -13.59 10.46 -9.26
N ALA A 78 -14.03 10.50 -8.00
CA ALA A 78 -15.29 9.92 -7.55
C ALA A 78 -16.52 10.35 -8.39
N PRO A 79 -16.76 11.65 -8.66
CA PRO A 79 -17.93 12.07 -9.43
C PRO A 79 -17.93 11.53 -10.87
N ILE A 80 -16.75 11.28 -11.45
CA ILE A 80 -16.60 10.73 -12.80
C ILE A 80 -17.03 9.26 -12.79
N TYR A 81 -16.47 8.44 -11.89
CA TYR A 81 -16.85 7.04 -11.77
C TYR A 81 -18.31 6.85 -11.39
N GLU A 82 -18.85 7.72 -10.53
CA GLU A 82 -20.27 7.69 -10.18
C GLU A 82 -21.16 7.88 -11.40
N ARG A 83 -20.84 8.85 -12.29
CA ARG A 83 -21.58 9.02 -13.55
C ARG A 83 -21.43 7.80 -14.45
N LEU A 84 -20.21 7.33 -14.68
CA LEU A 84 -19.93 6.19 -15.59
C LEU A 84 -20.59 4.89 -15.12
N SER A 85 -20.73 4.70 -13.81
CA SER A 85 -21.27 3.48 -13.20
C SER A 85 -22.73 3.58 -12.76
N ALA A 86 -23.38 4.73 -12.94
CA ALA A 86 -24.70 5.05 -12.37
C ALA A 86 -24.73 4.88 -10.83
N GLY A 87 -23.67 5.33 -10.15
CA GLY A 87 -23.52 5.32 -8.70
C GLY A 87 -22.97 4.00 -8.12
N ALA A 88 -22.80 2.95 -8.92
CA ALA A 88 -22.32 1.66 -8.45
C ALA A 88 -20.87 1.68 -7.93
N SER A 89 -20.06 2.69 -8.29
CA SER A 89 -18.70 2.88 -7.77
C SER A 89 -18.62 3.43 -6.35
N ARG A 90 -19.72 3.97 -5.79
CA ARG A 90 -19.74 4.64 -4.47
C ARG A 90 -19.17 3.78 -3.34
N PRO A 91 -19.53 2.50 -3.20
CA PRO A 91 -19.03 1.67 -2.09
C PRO A 91 -17.51 1.48 -2.16
N ILE A 92 -16.95 1.22 -3.35
CA ILE A 92 -15.51 1.07 -3.61
C ILE A 92 -14.77 2.35 -3.19
N ILE A 93 -15.20 3.52 -3.69
CA ILE A 93 -14.55 4.80 -3.38
C ILE A 93 -14.61 5.11 -1.88
N ARG A 94 -15.77 4.88 -1.24
CA ARG A 94 -15.92 5.10 0.20
C ARG A 94 -14.98 4.19 1.00
N ARG A 95 -14.88 2.91 0.61
CA ARG A 95 -13.98 1.95 1.27
C ARG A 95 -12.51 2.34 1.09
N LEU A 96 -12.09 2.68 -0.13
CA LEU A 96 -10.73 3.17 -0.41
C LEU A 96 -10.38 4.42 0.41
N THR A 97 -11.24 5.42 0.36
CA THR A 97 -11.06 6.69 1.10
C THR A 97 -11.01 6.42 2.61
N LEU A 98 -11.84 5.51 3.11
CA LEU A 98 -11.82 5.12 4.51
C LEU A 98 -10.47 4.49 4.89
N PHE A 99 -10.01 3.48 4.14
CA PHE A 99 -8.71 2.85 4.43
C PHE A 99 -7.58 3.88 4.42
N GLN A 100 -7.51 4.75 3.41
CA GLN A 100 -6.49 5.80 3.36
C GLN A 100 -6.56 6.75 4.57
N ARG A 101 -7.75 7.18 5.00
CA ARG A 101 -7.90 8.02 6.20
C ARG A 101 -7.43 7.32 7.47
N LEU A 102 -7.66 6.02 7.58
CA LEU A 102 -7.18 5.22 8.69
C LEU A 102 -5.65 5.08 8.69
N PHE A 103 -5.01 5.12 7.51
CA PHE A 103 -3.56 5.09 7.39
C PHE A 103 -2.87 6.41 7.74
N LEU A 104 -3.52 7.57 7.62
CA LEU A 104 -2.87 8.87 7.82
C LEU A 104 -2.10 9.00 9.15
N PRO A 105 -2.62 8.61 10.33
CA PRO A 105 -1.88 8.69 11.58
C PRO A 105 -0.68 7.76 11.62
N LEU A 106 -0.84 6.55 11.09
CA LEU A 106 0.23 5.56 11.01
C LEU A 106 1.34 6.05 10.07
N ALA A 107 0.95 6.62 8.93
CA ALA A 107 1.87 7.19 7.96
C ALA A 107 2.69 8.33 8.56
N TRP A 108 2.03 9.28 9.26
CA TRP A 108 2.71 10.36 9.97
C TRP A 108 3.71 9.84 11.02
N LEU A 109 3.32 8.82 11.79
CA LEU A 109 4.18 8.24 12.82
C LEU A 109 5.40 7.54 12.21
N VAL A 110 5.20 6.79 11.13
CA VAL A 110 6.29 6.14 10.37
C VAL A 110 7.24 7.19 9.80
N ASP A 111 6.73 8.25 9.16
CA ASP A 111 7.55 9.35 8.64
C ASP A 111 8.38 10.01 9.76
N ARG A 112 7.75 10.32 10.90
CA ARG A 112 8.45 10.92 12.05
C ARG A 112 9.61 10.04 12.55
N ARG A 113 9.43 8.72 12.55
CA ARG A 113 10.51 7.76 12.89
C ARG A 113 11.57 7.70 11.78
N ALA A 114 11.19 7.84 10.52
CA ALA A 114 12.10 7.87 9.38
C ALA A 114 13.02 9.10 9.36
N HIS A 115 12.57 10.25 9.89
CA HIS A 115 13.34 11.50 9.89
C HIS A 115 14.77 11.38 10.42
N ARG A 116 15.02 10.55 11.44
CA ARG A 116 16.39 10.35 11.95
C ARG A 116 17.33 9.69 10.95
N PHE A 117 16.81 8.80 10.11
CA PHE A 117 17.56 8.10 9.06
C PHE A 117 17.70 8.96 7.81
N GLN A 118 16.62 9.67 7.43
CA GLN A 118 16.62 10.59 6.30
C GLN A 118 17.65 11.72 6.47
N ARG A 119 17.80 12.26 7.70
CA ARG A 119 18.87 13.23 8.03
C ARG A 119 20.30 12.69 7.82
N ARG A 120 20.48 11.37 7.83
CA ARG A 120 21.75 10.67 7.57
C ARG A 120 21.89 10.22 6.11
N GLY A 121 20.98 10.64 5.24
CA GLY A 121 20.98 10.27 3.82
C GLY A 121 20.40 8.88 3.50
N ILE A 122 19.74 8.22 4.45
CA ILE A 122 19.06 6.93 4.22
C ILE A 122 17.60 7.21 3.84
N PRO A 123 17.17 6.94 2.60
CA PRO A 123 15.85 7.35 2.11
C PRO A 123 14.74 6.36 2.48
N ILE A 124 14.82 5.71 3.65
CA ILE A 124 13.77 4.79 4.15
C ILE A 124 12.40 5.48 4.11
N VAL A 125 11.37 4.75 3.64
CA VAL A 125 10.00 5.22 3.36
C VAL A 125 9.92 6.15 2.15
N ALA A 126 10.70 7.23 2.12
CA ALA A 126 10.63 8.23 1.05
C ALA A 126 11.07 7.68 -0.32
N GLY A 127 12.04 6.77 -0.34
CA GLY A 127 12.51 6.09 -1.55
C GLY A 127 11.62 4.92 -1.98
N ASP A 128 10.61 4.57 -1.17
CA ASP A 128 9.80 3.36 -1.37
C ASP A 128 8.38 3.71 -1.87
N LEU A 129 8.07 5.00 -2.01
CA LEU A 129 6.74 5.49 -2.34
C LEU A 129 6.73 6.22 -3.68
N MET A 130 5.85 5.78 -4.58
CA MET A 130 5.72 6.38 -5.90
C MET A 130 4.76 7.58 -5.86
N PRO A 131 5.00 8.62 -6.66
CA PRO A 131 4.08 9.75 -6.74
C PRO A 131 2.73 9.30 -7.30
N VAL A 132 1.64 9.85 -6.75
CA VAL A 132 0.25 9.65 -7.27
C VAL A 132 -0.03 10.55 -8.49
N ALA A 133 1.03 10.97 -9.18
CA ALA A 133 0.96 11.80 -10.39
C ALA A 133 1.01 10.93 -11.65
N GLY A 134 0.52 11.45 -12.78
CA GLY A 134 0.58 10.73 -14.06
C GLY A 134 -0.35 9.51 -14.15
N LEU A 135 -1.34 9.40 -13.25
CA LEU A 135 -2.36 8.37 -13.32
C LEU A 135 -3.14 8.47 -14.65
N PRO A 136 -3.54 7.33 -15.26
CA PRO A 136 -4.39 7.33 -16.46
C PRO A 136 -5.67 8.15 -16.28
N ASP A 137 -6.21 8.67 -17.38
CA ASP A 137 -7.49 9.39 -17.35
C ASP A 137 -8.59 8.46 -16.76
N PRO A 138 -9.43 8.92 -15.81
CA PRO A 138 -10.43 8.07 -15.17
C PRO A 138 -11.51 7.53 -16.14
N THR A 139 -11.63 8.11 -17.34
CA THR A 139 -12.51 7.62 -18.41
C THR A 139 -11.85 6.56 -19.31
N THR A 140 -10.55 6.30 -19.13
CA THR A 140 -9.83 5.26 -19.87
C THR A 140 -10.47 3.90 -19.61
N PRO A 141 -10.92 3.17 -20.64
CA PRO A 141 -11.50 1.85 -20.44
C PRO A 141 -10.42 0.87 -19.96
N PRO A 142 -10.76 -0.06 -19.06
CA PRO A 142 -9.82 -1.08 -18.62
C PRO A 142 -9.46 -2.00 -19.80
N ARG A 143 -8.17 -2.37 -19.90
CA ARG A 143 -7.66 -3.31 -20.92
C ARG A 143 -8.45 -4.62 -20.96
N TRP A 144 -8.67 -5.17 -19.77
CA TRP A 144 -9.37 -6.41 -19.52
C TRP A 144 -10.75 -6.14 -18.90
N ARG A 145 -11.74 -6.95 -19.29
CA ARG A 145 -13.13 -6.77 -18.89
C ARG A 145 -13.77 -8.04 -18.33
N ASN A 146 -13.05 -9.16 -18.30
CA ASN A 146 -13.56 -10.37 -17.69
C ASN A 146 -13.47 -10.25 -16.17
N ARG A 147 -14.18 -11.17 -15.52
CA ARG A 147 -14.15 -11.36 -14.08
C ARG A 147 -13.39 -12.63 -13.78
N LEU A 148 -12.66 -12.64 -12.67
CA LEU A 148 -11.98 -13.83 -12.18
C LEU A 148 -13.03 -14.88 -11.79
N ASP A 149 -12.81 -16.12 -12.25
CA ASP A 149 -13.66 -17.26 -11.89
C ASP A 149 -13.72 -17.45 -10.36
N PRO A 150 -14.88 -17.79 -9.75
CA PRO A 150 -14.99 -17.94 -8.30
C PRO A 150 -14.07 -19.01 -7.69
N ALA A 151 -13.78 -20.11 -8.40
CA ALA A 151 -12.85 -21.11 -7.91
C ALA A 151 -11.41 -20.58 -7.95
N ALA A 152 -11.03 -19.91 -9.03
CA ALA A 152 -9.74 -19.23 -9.13
C ALA A 152 -9.58 -18.13 -8.06
N ALA A 153 -10.64 -17.37 -7.78
CA ALA A 153 -10.65 -16.35 -6.74
C ALA A 153 -10.46 -16.94 -5.33
N ARG A 154 -11.10 -18.09 -5.03
CA ARG A 154 -10.89 -18.81 -3.77
C ARG A 154 -9.46 -19.33 -3.63
N GLN A 155 -8.89 -19.87 -4.71
CA GLN A 155 -7.50 -20.31 -4.72
C GLN A 155 -6.55 -19.14 -4.46
N LEU A 156 -6.72 -18.04 -5.20
CA LEU A 156 -5.91 -16.84 -5.00
C LEU A 156 -6.03 -16.29 -3.58
N ALA A 157 -7.22 -16.29 -2.98
CA ALA A 157 -7.40 -15.88 -1.58
C ALA A 157 -6.58 -16.74 -0.60
N ALA A 158 -6.52 -18.06 -0.82
CA ALA A 158 -5.69 -18.96 -0.02
C ALA A 158 -4.19 -18.68 -0.23
N ASP A 159 -3.77 -18.46 -1.47
CA ASP A 159 -2.39 -18.15 -1.82
C ASP A 159 -1.94 -16.81 -1.21
N LEU A 160 -2.79 -15.78 -1.26
CA LEU A 160 -2.53 -14.48 -0.64
C LEU A 160 -2.46 -14.56 0.89
N LYS A 161 -3.27 -15.43 1.52
CA LYS A 161 -3.18 -15.69 2.96
C LYS A 161 -1.87 -16.38 3.33
N ALA A 162 -1.43 -17.36 2.53
CA ALA A 162 -0.14 -18.00 2.71
C ALA A 162 1.01 -17.00 2.52
N TYR A 163 0.96 -16.20 1.46
CA TYR A 163 1.89 -15.09 1.21
C TYR A 163 2.00 -14.16 2.42
N ARG A 164 0.87 -13.66 2.95
CA ARG A 164 0.87 -12.74 4.10
C ARG A 164 1.59 -13.34 5.31
N ARG A 165 1.33 -14.61 5.62
CA ARG A 165 1.96 -15.34 6.72
C ARG A 165 3.48 -15.47 6.49
N ASP A 166 3.87 -15.94 5.32
CA ASP A 166 5.25 -16.28 5.00
C ASP A 166 6.10 -15.01 4.83
N PHE A 167 5.55 -13.97 4.19
CA PHE A 167 6.15 -12.65 4.09
C PHE A 167 6.41 -12.05 5.46
N TRP A 168 5.42 -12.09 6.36
CA TRP A 168 5.61 -11.58 7.72
C TRP A 168 6.61 -12.40 8.52
N ALA A 169 6.71 -13.72 8.30
CA ALA A 169 7.74 -14.54 8.91
C ALA A 169 9.15 -14.08 8.49
N SER A 170 9.38 -13.87 7.19
CA SER A 170 10.64 -13.32 6.67
C SER A 170 10.94 -11.92 7.24
N VAL A 171 9.96 -11.01 7.24
CA VAL A 171 10.12 -9.66 7.81
C VAL A 171 10.46 -9.72 9.29
N ARG A 172 9.81 -10.57 10.08
CA ARG A 172 10.13 -10.75 11.52
C ARG A 172 11.56 -11.26 11.73
N ALA A 173 12.04 -12.15 10.86
CA ALA A 173 13.41 -12.64 10.87
C ALA A 173 14.43 -11.61 10.33
N ALA A 174 14.00 -10.43 9.87
CA ALA A 174 14.80 -9.46 9.12
C ALA A 174 15.41 -10.05 7.82
N ASP A 175 14.79 -11.11 7.29
CA ASP A 175 15.09 -11.68 5.98
C ASP A 175 14.36 -10.88 4.89
N PHE A 176 14.85 -9.67 4.63
CA PHE A 176 14.25 -8.79 3.64
C PHE A 176 14.46 -9.30 2.20
N ALA A 177 15.55 -10.03 1.94
CA ALA A 177 15.79 -10.68 0.65
C ALA A 177 14.73 -11.75 0.35
N GLY A 178 14.47 -12.66 1.30
CA GLY A 178 13.41 -13.66 1.16
C GLY A 178 12.02 -13.05 1.05
N ALA A 179 11.73 -11.96 1.78
CA ALA A 179 10.47 -11.23 1.68
C ALA A 179 10.27 -10.59 0.28
N ALA A 180 11.32 -9.99 -0.30
CA ALA A 180 11.29 -9.44 -1.64
C ALA A 180 11.14 -10.55 -2.70
N GLU A 181 11.92 -11.63 -2.60
CA GLU A 181 11.82 -12.78 -3.51
C GLU A 181 10.41 -13.38 -3.52
N LEU A 182 9.83 -13.58 -2.34
CA LEU A 182 8.48 -14.10 -2.19
C LEU A 182 7.46 -13.19 -2.87
N SER A 183 7.58 -11.87 -2.70
CA SER A 183 6.70 -10.88 -3.33
C SER A 183 6.81 -10.92 -4.84
N TYR A 184 8.04 -11.01 -5.39
CA TYR A 184 8.25 -11.13 -6.83
C TYR A 184 7.60 -12.39 -7.40
N ARG A 185 7.80 -13.55 -6.76
CA ARG A 185 7.22 -14.81 -7.21
C ARG A 185 5.69 -14.75 -7.25
N VAL A 186 5.06 -14.24 -6.19
CA VAL A 186 3.60 -14.13 -6.10
C VAL A 186 3.06 -13.09 -7.08
N LEU A 187 3.75 -11.96 -7.26
CA LEU A 187 3.41 -10.96 -8.28
C LEU A 187 3.36 -11.59 -9.68
N ARG A 188 4.37 -12.37 -10.06
CA ARG A 188 4.43 -13.06 -11.36
C ARG A 188 3.31 -14.10 -11.52
N GLN A 189 2.91 -14.76 -10.44
CA GLN A 189 1.75 -15.66 -10.45
C GLN A 189 0.45 -14.89 -10.71
N VAL A 190 0.25 -13.76 -10.03
CA VAL A 190 -0.93 -12.89 -10.18
C VAL A 190 -1.01 -12.32 -11.60
N GLU A 191 0.09 -11.87 -12.18
CA GLU A 191 0.11 -11.35 -13.56
C GLU A 191 -0.23 -12.42 -14.61
N ARG A 192 0.29 -13.65 -14.44
CA ARG A 192 -0.10 -14.77 -15.30
C ARG A 192 -1.58 -15.09 -15.19
N LEU A 193 -2.13 -15.02 -13.97
CA LEU A 193 -3.56 -15.21 -13.73
C LEU A 193 -4.40 -14.12 -14.39
N GLU A 194 -4.04 -12.83 -14.23
CA GLU A 194 -4.70 -11.71 -14.91
C GLU A 194 -4.72 -11.91 -16.43
N ALA A 195 -3.58 -12.24 -17.02
CA ALA A 195 -3.44 -12.42 -18.46
C ALA A 195 -4.27 -13.60 -18.98
N THR A 196 -4.27 -14.72 -18.25
CA THR A 196 -5.01 -15.93 -18.61
C THR A 196 -6.52 -15.74 -18.47
N ALA A 197 -6.97 -15.12 -17.37
CA ALA A 197 -8.38 -14.87 -17.11
C ALA A 197 -8.94 -13.67 -17.89
N GLY A 198 -8.06 -12.76 -18.36
CA GLY A 198 -8.46 -11.51 -18.97
C GLY A 198 -9.20 -10.59 -17.99
N CYS A 199 -8.72 -10.51 -16.74
CA CYS A 199 -9.27 -9.68 -15.65
C CYS A 199 -8.19 -8.81 -14.99
N HIS A 200 -8.57 -7.83 -14.17
CA HIS A 200 -7.63 -7.01 -13.39
C HIS A 200 -7.63 -7.37 -11.89
N LEU A 201 -6.45 -7.36 -11.30
CA LEU A 201 -6.11 -7.58 -9.89
C LEU A 201 -5.18 -6.43 -9.42
N ALA A 202 -5.57 -5.20 -9.77
CA ALA A 202 -4.74 -4.01 -9.67
C ALA A 202 -4.33 -3.69 -8.22
N MET A 203 -5.22 -3.84 -7.24
CA MET A 203 -4.87 -3.62 -5.83
C MET A 203 -3.97 -4.70 -5.28
N VAL A 204 -4.24 -5.97 -5.61
CA VAL A 204 -3.36 -7.08 -5.21
C VAL A 204 -1.94 -6.83 -5.71
N LYS A 205 -1.78 -6.48 -7.00
CA LYS A 205 -0.48 -6.17 -7.59
C LYS A 205 0.19 -4.97 -6.94
N HIS A 206 -0.54 -3.86 -6.80
CA HIS A 206 -0.02 -2.65 -6.19
C HIS A 206 0.56 -2.90 -4.79
N PHE A 207 -0.13 -3.70 -3.96
CA PHE A 207 0.39 -4.05 -2.64
C PHE A 207 1.56 -5.02 -2.67
N LEU A 208 1.54 -6.05 -3.55
CA LEU A 208 2.67 -6.96 -3.72
C LEU A 208 3.94 -6.22 -4.18
N GLU A 209 3.78 -5.26 -5.10
CA GLU A 209 4.87 -4.42 -5.57
C GLU A 209 5.39 -3.49 -4.48
N SER A 210 4.51 -2.83 -3.72
CA SER A 210 4.90 -1.93 -2.63
C SER A 210 5.61 -2.66 -1.48
N LEU A 211 5.10 -3.83 -1.09
CA LEU A 211 5.73 -4.70 -0.08
C LEU A 211 7.08 -5.25 -0.57
N GLY A 212 7.12 -5.69 -1.83
CA GLY A 212 8.33 -6.19 -2.47
C GLY A 212 9.42 -5.13 -2.58
N LEU A 213 9.07 -3.92 -3.03
CA LEU A 213 10.01 -2.79 -3.17
C LEU A 213 10.56 -2.37 -1.82
N GLY A 214 9.68 -2.19 -0.82
CA GLY A 214 10.11 -1.84 0.54
C GLY A 214 11.05 -2.89 1.14
N ALA A 215 10.79 -4.18 0.91
CA ALA A 215 11.69 -5.25 1.33
C ALA A 215 13.02 -5.24 0.57
N LEU A 216 13.00 -5.06 -0.75
CA LEU A 216 14.21 -4.97 -1.57
C LEU A 216 15.11 -3.82 -1.13
N HIS A 217 14.54 -2.62 -0.95
CA HIS A 217 15.28 -1.46 -0.49
C HIS A 217 15.77 -1.58 0.96
N ALA A 218 15.03 -2.27 1.83
CA ALA A 218 15.43 -2.50 3.21
C ALA A 218 16.79 -3.20 3.32
N ILE A 219 17.18 -4.06 2.37
CA ILE A 219 18.50 -4.70 2.32
C ILE A 219 19.60 -3.63 2.34
N ARG A 220 19.53 -2.68 1.41
CA ARG A 220 20.49 -1.57 1.30
C ARG A 220 20.39 -0.61 2.49
N TYR A 221 19.19 -0.31 2.97
CA TYR A 221 19.03 0.58 4.12
C TYR A 221 19.67 0.00 5.38
N VAL A 222 19.59 -1.31 5.58
CA VAL A 222 20.24 -2.03 6.68
C VAL A 222 21.76 -1.88 6.61
N GLU A 223 22.36 -2.02 5.42
CA GLU A 223 23.79 -1.80 5.22
C GLU A 223 24.18 -0.35 5.55
N MET A 224 23.47 0.63 4.99
CA MET A 224 23.73 2.05 5.20
C MET A 224 23.60 2.48 6.67
N SER A 225 22.70 1.84 7.42
CA SER A 225 22.44 2.15 8.83
C SER A 225 23.16 1.24 9.81
N GLN A 226 23.98 0.29 9.34
CA GLN A 226 24.55 -0.79 10.17
C GLN A 226 23.49 -1.51 11.03
N GLY A 227 22.31 -1.77 10.47
CA GLY A 227 21.20 -2.47 11.13
C GLY A 227 20.26 -1.60 11.97
N GLU A 228 20.60 -0.34 12.29
CA GLU A 228 19.72 0.52 13.09
C GLU A 228 18.31 0.73 12.51
N VAL A 229 18.14 0.64 11.18
CA VAL A 229 16.85 0.85 10.49
C VAL A 229 15.90 -0.34 10.59
N ILE A 230 16.37 -1.52 10.99
CA ILE A 230 15.60 -2.77 10.97
C ILE A 230 14.23 -2.62 11.65
N PRO A 231 14.10 -2.06 12.87
CA PRO A 231 12.79 -1.93 13.50
C PRO A 231 11.82 -1.05 12.69
N LEU A 232 12.32 0.03 12.09
CA LEU A 232 11.49 0.91 11.26
C LEU A 232 11.07 0.24 9.95
N ALA A 233 11.98 -0.48 9.29
CA ALA A 233 11.65 -1.23 8.08
C ALA A 233 10.56 -2.28 8.35
N LYS A 234 10.68 -3.04 9.46
CA LYS A 234 9.63 -3.98 9.89
C LYS A 234 8.30 -3.27 10.15
N ALA A 235 8.30 -2.14 10.86
CA ALA A 235 7.10 -1.38 11.15
C ALA A 235 6.43 -0.82 9.88
N PHE A 236 7.22 -0.30 8.94
CA PHE A 236 6.71 0.22 7.66
C PHE A 236 6.04 -0.90 6.84
N LEU A 237 6.71 -2.04 6.69
CA LEU A 237 6.13 -3.21 5.99
C LEU A 237 4.90 -3.77 6.71
N ALA A 238 4.89 -3.77 8.05
CA ALA A 238 3.73 -4.18 8.85
C ALA A 238 2.50 -3.29 8.59
N VAL A 239 2.69 -1.96 8.56
CA VAL A 239 1.62 -1.00 8.25
C VAL A 239 1.08 -1.25 6.84
N GLN A 240 1.94 -1.44 5.85
CA GLN A 240 1.53 -1.76 4.48
C GLN A 240 0.81 -3.12 4.37
N LEU A 241 1.10 -4.08 5.24
CA LEU A 241 0.46 -5.40 5.24
C LEU A 241 -0.94 -5.40 5.87
N LEU A 242 -1.27 -4.38 6.68
CA LEU A 242 -2.56 -4.30 7.40
C LEU A 242 -3.79 -4.45 6.48
N PRO A 243 -3.92 -3.73 5.35
CA PRO A 243 -5.12 -3.79 4.53
C PRO A 243 -5.02 -4.90 3.47
N PHE A 244 -3.99 -5.75 3.49
CA PHE A 244 -3.66 -6.68 2.41
C PHE A 244 -4.82 -7.64 2.10
N ASP A 245 -5.49 -8.15 3.13
CA ASP A 245 -6.64 -9.06 2.97
C ASP A 245 -7.85 -8.41 2.28
N GLN A 246 -7.88 -7.07 2.19
CA GLN A 246 -8.95 -6.31 1.54
C GLN A 246 -8.67 -6.02 0.06
N THR A 247 -7.46 -6.30 -0.44
CA THR A 247 -7.07 -6.03 -1.82
C THR A 247 -7.88 -6.86 -2.81
N LEU A 248 -7.92 -8.19 -2.63
CA LEU A 248 -8.67 -9.09 -3.52
C LEU A 248 -10.19 -8.82 -3.50
N PRO A 249 -10.88 -8.69 -2.34
CA PRO A 249 -12.29 -8.33 -2.34
C PRO A 249 -12.59 -7.03 -3.10
N LEU A 250 -11.71 -6.03 -2.99
CA LEU A 250 -11.84 -4.76 -3.69
C LEU A 250 -11.67 -4.92 -5.21
N ASP A 251 -10.68 -5.68 -5.66
CA ASP A 251 -10.49 -5.99 -7.08
C ASP A 251 -11.69 -6.76 -7.66
N LEU A 252 -12.20 -7.78 -6.95
CA LEU A 252 -13.36 -8.55 -7.40
C LEU A 252 -14.65 -7.70 -7.50
N GLU A 253 -14.81 -6.73 -6.60
CA GLU A 253 -15.91 -5.75 -6.66
C GLU A 253 -15.73 -4.80 -7.87
N ALA A 254 -14.50 -4.32 -8.09
CA ALA A 254 -14.17 -3.45 -9.22
C ALA A 254 -14.35 -4.15 -10.58
N GLN A 255 -14.07 -5.47 -10.68
CA GLN A 255 -14.23 -6.24 -11.92
C GLN A 255 -15.67 -6.23 -12.46
N ALA A 256 -16.69 -6.11 -11.60
CA ALA A 256 -18.07 -5.95 -12.07
C ALA A 256 -18.29 -4.62 -12.83
N LEU A 257 -17.53 -3.58 -12.47
CA LEU A 257 -17.52 -2.28 -13.16
C LEU A 257 -16.58 -2.30 -14.36
N HIS A 258 -15.48 -3.06 -14.30
CA HIS A 258 -14.59 -3.26 -15.45
C HIS A 258 -15.30 -3.92 -16.63
N ALA A 259 -16.18 -4.89 -16.37
CA ALA A 259 -17.02 -5.52 -17.39
C ALA A 259 -17.92 -4.51 -18.13
N ARG A 260 -18.24 -3.39 -17.50
CA ARG A 260 -19.01 -2.27 -18.06
C ARG A 260 -18.13 -1.17 -18.68
N GLY A 261 -16.82 -1.37 -18.73
CA GLY A 261 -15.86 -0.41 -19.27
C GLY A 261 -15.41 0.69 -18.29
N VAL A 262 -15.76 0.61 -17.01
CA VAL A 262 -15.39 1.62 -16.01
C VAL A 262 -14.06 1.24 -15.35
N GLY A 263 -12.97 1.96 -15.62
CA GLY A 263 -11.62 1.63 -15.16
C GLY A 263 -11.28 2.01 -13.70
N ILE A 264 -12.26 1.99 -12.80
CA ILE A 264 -12.00 2.28 -11.37
C ILE A 264 -10.94 1.34 -10.80
N VAL A 265 -10.13 1.84 -9.86
CA VAL A 265 -8.98 1.14 -9.25
C VAL A 265 -7.80 0.99 -10.21
N VAL A 266 -7.98 0.37 -11.38
CA VAL A 266 -6.88 0.15 -12.34
C VAL A 266 -6.30 1.44 -12.89
N ASN A 267 -7.11 2.49 -13.04
CA ASN A 267 -6.65 3.82 -13.45
C ASN A 267 -6.16 4.68 -12.27
N ASP A 268 -6.27 4.21 -11.03
CA ASP A 268 -6.09 5.01 -9.81
C ASP A 268 -4.86 4.61 -8.99
N VAL A 269 -4.22 3.49 -9.32
CA VAL A 269 -2.99 3.03 -8.69
C VAL A 269 -1.77 3.43 -9.52
N PRO A 270 -0.72 4.03 -8.92
CA PRO A 270 0.51 4.33 -9.63
C PRO A 270 1.29 3.04 -9.92
N ALA A 271 2.05 3.04 -11.01
CA ALA A 271 3.00 1.97 -11.30
C ALA A 271 4.12 1.98 -10.25
N ILE A 272 4.50 0.79 -9.76
CA ILE A 272 5.61 0.61 -8.83
C ILE A 272 6.69 -0.22 -9.53
N PRO A 273 7.94 0.27 -9.66
CA PRO A 273 8.97 -0.37 -10.46
C PRO A 273 9.60 -1.64 -9.84
N PHE A 274 8.95 -2.26 -8.85
CA PHE A 274 9.49 -3.39 -8.08
C PHE A 274 10.02 -4.52 -8.95
N ALA A 275 9.21 -4.98 -9.90
CA ALA A 275 9.55 -6.13 -10.74
C ALA A 275 10.80 -5.87 -11.60
N ALA A 276 10.92 -4.66 -12.14
CA ALA A 276 12.07 -4.24 -12.94
C ALA A 276 13.33 -4.10 -12.08
N GLU A 277 13.21 -3.52 -10.89
CA GLU A 277 14.32 -3.39 -9.95
C GLU A 277 14.81 -4.74 -9.41
N TRP A 278 13.88 -5.65 -9.10
CA TRP A 278 14.22 -7.01 -8.69
C TRP A 278 15.02 -7.75 -9.76
N GLU A 279 14.59 -7.66 -11.02
CA GLU A 279 15.26 -8.30 -12.15
C GLU A 279 16.64 -7.70 -12.43
N ALA A 280 16.77 -6.37 -12.33
CA ALA A 280 18.05 -5.70 -12.47
C ALA A 280 19.05 -6.12 -11.38
N ALA A 281 18.57 -6.35 -10.15
CA ALA A 281 19.38 -6.86 -9.05
C ALA A 281 19.72 -8.36 -9.17
N HIS A 282 19.01 -9.13 -10.01
CA HIS A 282 19.16 -10.59 -10.13
C HIS A 282 19.21 -11.08 -11.61
N PRO A 283 20.19 -10.65 -12.41
CA PRO A 283 20.21 -10.86 -13.86
C PRO A 283 20.32 -12.33 -14.32
N HIS A 284 20.65 -13.25 -13.41
CA HIS A 284 20.88 -14.66 -13.72
C HIS A 284 19.73 -15.60 -13.32
N ARG A 285 18.59 -15.07 -12.84
CA ARG A 285 17.43 -15.90 -12.54
C ARG A 285 16.55 -16.04 -13.79
N PRO A 286 16.13 -17.27 -14.18
CA PRO A 286 15.28 -17.48 -15.34
C PRO A 286 13.93 -16.75 -15.16
N ARG A 287 13.44 -16.16 -16.27
CA ARG A 287 12.14 -15.47 -16.36
C ARG A 287 10.95 -16.42 -16.27
#